data_AF-A0A840FRD0-F1
#
_entry.id   AF-A0A840FRD0-F1
#
_cell.length_a   1.000
_cell.length_b   1.000
_cell.length_c   1.000
_cell.angle_alpha   90.00
_cell.angle_beta   90.00
_cell.angle_gamma   90.00
#
_symmetry.space_group_name_H-M   'P 1'
#
loop_
_entity.id
_entity.type
_entity.pdbx_description
1 polymer ?
#
loop_
_entity_poly.entity_id
_entity_poly.type
_entity_poly.pdbx_seq_one_letter_code
_entity_poly.pdbx_strand_id
1 'polypeptide(L)'
;MTRISIARSALFLAPLMCAQAWAQNAGVVAVGEGDCKKSDRVVIATRQGFTLAEQWRGTFYKNYRVFGELNRYGFKDVQVEGRDGRIYIDDYQASEDRAKEWCFEED
;
A
#
# COMPACT_ATOMS: atom_id res chain seq x y z
N MET A 1 -12.31 -38.77 -54.02
CA MET A 1 -13.15 -38.80 -52.81
C MET A 1 -12.25 -39.12 -51.62
N THR A 2 -11.78 -38.10 -50.87
CA THR A 2 -12.23 -37.71 -49.49
C THR A 2 -11.71 -38.66 -48.39
N ARG A 3 -11.02 -38.27 -47.29
CA ARG A 3 -10.68 -36.99 -46.63
C ARG A 3 -9.41 -37.15 -45.79
N ILE A 4 -8.63 -36.07 -45.70
CA ILE A 4 -7.57 -35.83 -44.72
C ILE A 4 -8.21 -35.43 -43.38
N SER A 5 -7.84 -36.06 -42.27
CA SER A 5 -8.19 -35.61 -40.92
C SER A 5 -6.93 -35.19 -40.17
N ILE A 6 -6.74 -33.88 -40.06
CA ILE A 6 -5.73 -33.22 -39.23
C ILE A 6 -6.29 -33.18 -37.81
N ALA A 7 -5.70 -33.97 -36.89
CA ALA A 7 -5.97 -33.84 -35.48
C ALA A 7 -5.26 -32.59 -34.95
N ARG A 8 -6.03 -31.52 -34.69
CA ARG A 8 -5.60 -30.31 -34.00
C ARG A 8 -5.29 -30.65 -32.53
N SER A 9 -4.02 -30.86 -32.19
CA SER A 9 -3.57 -30.88 -30.80
C SER A 9 -3.64 -29.47 -30.23
N ALA A 10 -4.67 -29.22 -29.44
CA ALA A 10 -4.86 -27.97 -28.72
C ALA A 10 -3.75 -27.80 -27.67
N LEU A 11 -2.89 -26.81 -27.90
CA LEU A 11 -1.93 -26.31 -26.93
C LEU A 11 -2.72 -25.65 -25.79
N PHE A 12 -2.94 -26.38 -24.70
CA PHE A 12 -3.52 -25.82 -23.47
C PHE A 12 -2.48 -24.92 -22.81
N LEU A 13 -2.45 -23.66 -23.23
CA LEU A 13 -1.74 -22.59 -22.54
C LEU A 13 -2.53 -22.25 -21.27
N ALA A 14 -2.25 -22.94 -20.16
CA ALA A 14 -2.81 -22.59 -18.87
C ALA A 14 -2.22 -21.24 -18.42
N PRO A 15 -3.03 -20.18 -18.19
CA PRO A 15 -2.49 -18.95 -17.64
C PRO A 15 -2.08 -19.21 -16.19
N LEU A 16 -0.81 -18.95 -15.88
CA LEU A 16 -0.34 -18.78 -14.51
C LEU A 16 -1.19 -17.68 -13.85
N MET A 17 -2.24 -18.08 -13.14
CA MET A 17 -2.84 -17.19 -12.14
C MET A 17 -1.87 -17.14 -10.97
N CYS A 18 -0.94 -16.17 -11.04
CA CYS A 18 -0.24 -15.68 -9.87
C CYS A 18 -1.30 -15.18 -8.89
N ALA A 19 -1.75 -16.05 -7.99
CA ALA A 19 -2.35 -15.63 -6.74
C ALA A 19 -1.26 -14.88 -5.99
N GLN A 20 -1.17 -13.57 -6.21
CA GLN A 20 -0.39 -12.70 -5.34
C GLN A 20 -1.05 -12.80 -3.98
N ALA A 21 -0.46 -13.60 -3.10
CA ALA A 21 -0.77 -13.55 -1.69
C ALA A 21 -0.48 -12.12 -1.24
N TRP A 22 -1.55 -11.33 -1.06
CA TRP A 22 -1.45 -10.02 -0.46
C TRP A 22 -1.03 -10.28 0.98
N ALA A 23 0.28 -10.20 1.25
CA ALA A 23 0.76 -10.03 2.60
C ALA A 23 0.16 -8.70 3.08
N GLN A 24 -1.01 -8.75 3.73
CA GLN A 24 -1.60 -7.57 4.32
C GLN A 24 -0.65 -7.12 5.42
N ASN A 25 0.05 -6.02 5.16
CA ASN A 25 0.88 -5.38 6.15
C ASN A 25 -0.04 -4.53 7.03
N ALA A 26 0.14 -4.69 8.34
CA ALA A 26 -0.57 -3.91 9.33
C ALA A 26 0.37 -2.86 9.91
N GLY A 27 -0.18 -1.68 10.18
CA GLY A 27 0.51 -0.59 10.84
C GLY A 27 -0.42 0.20 11.75
N VAL A 28 0.16 1.15 12.46
CA VAL A 28 -0.57 2.09 13.32
C VAL A 28 -0.14 3.50 12.95
N VAL A 29 -1.09 4.41 12.80
CA VAL A 29 -0.80 5.83 12.52
C VAL A 29 -0.05 6.41 13.71
N ALA A 30 1.22 6.77 13.50
CA ALA A 30 2.07 7.41 14.49
C ALA A 30 1.85 8.93 14.53
N VAL A 31 1.64 9.53 13.35
CA VAL A 31 1.32 10.93 13.16
C VAL A 31 0.19 11.03 12.14
N GLY A 32 -0.90 11.70 12.50
CA GLY A 32 -2.14 11.71 11.74
C GLY A 32 -2.36 12.95 10.88
N GLU A 33 -3.52 12.97 10.23
CA GLU A 33 -4.01 14.10 9.43
C GLU A 33 -3.94 15.40 10.23
N GLY A 34 -3.26 16.42 9.66
CA GLY A 34 -3.11 17.73 10.28
C GLY A 34 -2.08 17.84 11.41
N ASP A 35 -1.43 16.74 11.81
CA ASP A 35 -0.37 16.76 12.82
C ASP A 35 1.00 17.15 12.22
N CYS A 36 1.22 16.88 10.93
CA CYS A 36 2.41 17.32 10.20
C CYS A 36 2.28 18.76 9.71
N LYS A 37 3.41 19.39 9.34
CA LYS A 37 3.41 20.71 8.71
C LYS A 37 2.51 20.77 7.48
N LYS A 38 2.58 19.73 6.63
CA LYS A 38 1.62 19.53 5.54
C LYS A 38 0.48 18.64 6.03
N SER A 39 -0.75 19.13 5.87
CA SER A 39 -1.95 18.52 6.45
C SER A 39 -2.27 17.14 5.89
N ASP A 40 -1.82 16.84 4.67
CA ASP A 40 -2.02 15.58 3.96
C ASP A 40 -0.98 14.52 4.32
N ARG A 41 0.12 14.86 5.00
CA ARG A 41 1.12 13.87 5.39
C ARG A 41 0.65 13.01 6.55
N VAL A 42 0.87 11.71 6.45
CA VAL A 42 0.62 10.72 7.49
C VAL A 42 1.85 9.85 7.67
N VAL A 43 2.14 9.47 8.91
CA VAL A 43 3.24 8.56 9.24
C VAL A 43 2.65 7.31 9.87
N ILE A 44 2.91 6.15 9.27
CA ILE A 44 2.38 4.86 9.73
C ILE A 44 3.53 4.00 10.24
N ALA A 45 3.51 3.67 11.53
CA ALA A 45 4.46 2.74 12.13
C ALA A 45 4.13 1.30 11.70
N THR A 46 5.12 0.59 11.17
CA THR A 46 5.01 -0.82 10.77
C THR A 46 6.08 -1.65 11.47
N ARG A 47 6.09 -2.97 11.23
CA ARG A 47 7.16 -3.85 11.75
C ARG A 47 8.51 -3.62 11.08
N GLN A 48 8.57 -2.90 9.96
CA GLN A 48 9.77 -2.71 9.15
C GLN A 48 10.39 -1.31 9.29
N GLY A 49 9.75 -0.42 10.07
CA GLY A 49 10.09 0.99 10.17
C GLY A 49 8.84 1.85 10.03
N PHE A 50 8.96 3.01 9.40
CA PHE A 50 7.85 3.92 9.15
C PHE A 50 7.52 4.00 7.66
N THR A 51 6.23 3.97 7.36
CA THR A 51 5.69 4.32 6.05
C THR A 51 5.33 5.80 6.06
N LEU A 52 5.98 6.59 5.22
CA LEU A 52 5.70 7.99 4.94
C LEU A 52 4.75 8.05 3.76
N ALA A 53 3.57 8.64 3.97
CA ALA A 53 2.54 8.64 2.95
C ALA A 53 1.69 9.91 2.97
N GLU A 54 1.20 10.29 1.81
CA GLU A 54 0.19 11.35 1.68
C GLU A 54 -1.21 10.74 1.67
N GLN A 55 -2.11 11.32 2.46
CA GLN A 55 -3.53 11.01 2.51
C GLN A 55 -4.24 11.62 1.31
N TRP A 56 -4.90 10.76 0.53
CA TRP A 56 -5.73 11.18 -0.60
C TRP A 56 -7.22 11.02 -0.32
N ARG A 57 -7.61 10.05 0.51
CA ARG A 57 -9.00 9.80 0.91
C ARG A 57 -9.05 9.03 2.22
N GLY A 58 -10.07 9.28 3.04
CA GLY A 58 -10.27 8.61 4.33
C GLY A 58 -9.90 9.53 5.48
N THR A 59 -9.76 8.97 6.68
CA THR A 59 -9.40 9.72 7.89
C THR A 59 -8.33 8.95 8.66
N PHE A 60 -7.19 9.58 8.90
CA PHE A 60 -6.00 8.95 9.47
C PHE A 60 -5.61 9.64 10.77
N TYR A 61 -6.34 9.38 11.86
CA TYR A 61 -5.95 9.91 13.16
C TYR A 61 -4.88 9.06 13.83
N LYS A 62 -4.09 9.71 14.68
CA LYS A 62 -3.10 9.03 15.52
C LYS A 62 -3.71 7.83 16.25
N ASN A 63 -2.95 6.74 16.31
CA ASN A 63 -3.30 5.43 16.86
C ASN A 63 -4.33 4.60 16.06
N TYR A 64 -4.80 5.08 14.91
CA TYR A 64 -5.65 4.27 14.04
C TYR A 64 -4.85 3.12 13.42
N ARG A 65 -5.46 1.93 13.37
CA ARG A 65 -4.92 0.75 12.71
C ARG A 65 -5.14 0.85 11.22
N VAL A 66 -4.09 0.58 10.46
CA VAL A 66 -4.10 0.58 9.00
C VAL A 66 -3.74 -0.81 8.50
N PHE A 67 -4.52 -1.34 7.56
CA PHE A 67 -4.29 -2.63 6.91
C PHE A 67 -4.22 -2.44 5.38
N GLY A 68 -3.19 -2.99 4.75
CA GLY A 68 -3.03 -2.94 3.29
C GLY A 68 -1.60 -3.23 2.85
N GLU A 69 -1.28 -2.89 1.60
CA GLU A 69 0.10 -3.02 1.07
C GLU A 69 0.94 -1.78 1.46
N LEU A 70 1.39 -1.74 2.72
CA LEU A 70 2.16 -0.61 3.28
C LEU A 70 3.67 -0.63 2.98
N ASN A 71 4.15 -1.64 2.25
CA ASN A 71 5.57 -1.93 2.02
C ASN A 71 5.98 -1.77 0.54
N ARG A 72 5.26 -0.92 -0.21
CA ARG A 72 5.54 -0.66 -1.62
C ARG A 72 5.18 0.78 -1.97
N TYR A 73 6.03 1.42 -2.75
CA TYR A 73 5.79 2.78 -3.26
C TYR A 73 4.48 2.92 -4.06
N GLY A 74 4.00 4.16 -4.12
CA GLY A 74 2.87 4.57 -4.96
C GLY A 74 1.50 4.48 -4.28
N PHE A 75 0.43 4.61 -5.07
CA PHE A 75 -0.94 4.60 -4.56
C PHE A 75 -1.35 3.23 -3.98
N LYS A 76 -2.00 3.27 -2.82
CA LYS A 76 -2.55 2.11 -2.12
C LYS A 76 -3.96 2.40 -1.63
N ASP A 77 -4.86 1.46 -1.87
CA ASP A 77 -6.12 1.37 -1.14
C ASP A 77 -5.88 0.59 0.16
N VAL A 78 -6.36 1.14 1.28
CA VAL A 78 -6.11 0.62 2.63
C VAL A 78 -7.40 0.61 3.45
N GLN A 79 -7.42 -0.17 4.52
CA GLN A 79 -8.45 -0.14 5.55
C GLN A 79 -7.93 0.57 6.80
N VAL A 80 -8.63 1.59 7.28
CA VAL A 80 -8.28 2.40 8.45
C VAL A 80 -9.39 2.33 9.47
N GLU A 81 -9.15 1.70 10.63
CA GLU A 81 -10.20 1.45 11.64
C GLU A 81 -11.50 0.88 11.03
N GLY A 82 -11.35 -0.04 10.06
CA GLY A 82 -12.47 -0.67 9.36
C GLY A 82 -13.19 0.20 8.32
N ARG A 83 -12.60 1.33 7.90
CA ARG A 83 -13.11 2.22 6.85
C ARG A 83 -12.14 2.30 5.68
N ASP A 84 -12.67 2.52 4.48
CA ASP A 84 -11.86 2.66 3.28
C ASP A 84 -11.00 3.93 3.31
N GLY A 85 -9.73 3.79 2.96
CA GLY A 85 -8.76 4.87 2.81
C GLY A 85 -7.96 4.72 1.52
N ARG A 86 -7.29 5.80 1.12
CA ARG A 86 -6.32 5.81 0.02
C ARG A 86 -5.15 6.71 0.38
N ILE A 87 -3.95 6.16 0.21
CA ILE A 87 -2.69 6.85 0.45
C ILE A 87 -1.75 6.75 -0.75
N TYR A 88 -0.82 7.67 -0.86
CA TYR A 88 0.33 7.58 -1.75
C TYR A 88 1.58 7.40 -0.89
N ILE A 89 2.32 6.31 -1.09
CA ILE A 89 3.51 5.98 -0.29
C ILE A 89 4.77 6.51 -0.97
N ASP A 90 5.44 7.44 -0.31
CA ASP A 90 6.73 8.02 -0.73
C ASP A 90 7.92 7.20 -0.24
N ASP A 91 7.83 6.67 0.98
CA ASP A 91 8.83 5.78 1.58
C ASP A 91 8.12 4.78 2.48
N TYR A 92 8.45 3.49 2.35
CA TYR A 92 7.83 2.43 3.14
C TYR A 92 8.75 1.85 4.23
N GLN A 93 9.98 2.32 4.32
CA GLN A 93 10.98 1.78 5.24
C GLN A 93 11.83 2.88 5.90
N ALA A 94 11.21 4.05 6.13
CA ALA A 94 11.88 5.18 6.72
C ALA A 94 12.30 4.88 8.18
N SER A 95 13.42 5.49 8.58
CA SER A 95 13.82 5.58 9.98
C SER A 95 12.95 6.57 10.75
N GLU A 96 13.02 6.54 12.09
CA GLU A 96 12.30 7.49 12.92
C GLU A 96 12.74 8.94 12.67
N ASP A 97 14.06 9.17 12.54
CA ASP A 97 14.59 10.51 12.30
C ASP A 97 14.15 11.05 10.93
N ARG A 98 14.16 10.19 9.90
CA ARG A 98 13.64 10.54 8.57
C ARG A 98 12.14 10.87 8.63
N ALA A 99 11.36 10.12 9.40
CA ALA A 99 9.93 10.37 9.56
C ALA A 99 9.66 11.73 10.25
N LYS A 100 10.46 12.10 11.25
CA LYS A 100 10.36 13.41 11.92
C LYS A 100 10.71 14.55 10.97
N GLU A 101 11.84 14.45 10.27
CA GLU A 101 12.28 15.44 9.28
C GLU A 101 11.22 15.62 8.20
N TRP A 102 10.72 14.53 7.62
CA TRP A 102 9.70 14.60 6.57
C TRP A 102 8.38 15.19 7.06
N CYS A 103 7.96 14.93 8.29
CA CYS A 103 6.70 15.46 8.83
C CYS A 103 6.79 16.93 9.28
N PHE A 104 7.91 17.32 9.89
CA PHE A 104 8.05 18.60 10.61
C PHE A 104 9.06 19.59 10.01
N GLU A 105 9.92 19.18 9.08
CA GLU A 105 11.00 20.03 8.58
C GLU A 105 10.84 20.37 7.09
N GLU A 106 10.45 19.41 6.23
CA GLU A 106 10.31 19.62 4.78
C GLU A 106 9.04 20.41 4.39
N ASP A 107 9.19 21.45 3.58
CA ASP A 107 8.11 22.28 3.00
C ASP A 107 7.80 21.96 1.53
#